data_AF-A0A3N5FL75-F1
#
_entry.id   AF-A0A3N5FL75-F1
#
_cell.length_a   1.000
_cell.length_b   1.000
_cell.length_c   1.000
_cell.angle_alpha   90.00
_cell.angle_beta   90.00
_cell.angle_gamma   90.00
#
_symmetry.space_group_name_H-M   'P 1'
#
loop_
_entity.id
_entity.type
_entity.pdbx_description
1 polymer ?
#
loop_
_entity_poly.entity_id
_entity_poly.type
_entity_poly.pdbx_seq_one_letter_code
_entity_poly.pdbx_strand_id
1 'polypeptide(L)'
;MNLPQGLLGTAGLMGLCVGLLLASVPAALAFAAFRRLQEGLRRRHAELAATYRRNQSIVEGSGEGVLELDRAGYVRYANPAAVKLLAYEAHELIGLDYRVLLNTQEDGRTDAIRQIG
;
A
#
# COMPACT_ATOMS: atom_id res chain seq x y z
N MET A 1 34.41 -54.93 1.55
CA MET A 1 33.69 -53.71 2.00
C MET A 1 34.74 -52.75 2.54
N ASN A 2 35.24 -51.83 1.69
CA ASN A 2 36.27 -50.85 2.07
C ASN A 2 35.71 -49.46 1.77
N LEU A 3 35.49 -48.66 2.81
CA LEU A 3 35.22 -47.23 2.71
C LEU A 3 36.56 -46.51 2.44
N PRO A 4 36.62 -45.52 1.54
CA PRO A 4 37.87 -44.84 1.21
C PRO A 4 38.33 -43.95 2.37
N GLN A 5 39.45 -44.31 3.01
CA GLN A 5 40.07 -43.58 4.12
C GLN A 5 40.79 -42.27 3.71
N GLY A 6 40.53 -41.74 2.51
CA GLY A 6 41.28 -40.60 1.95
C GLY A 6 40.68 -39.20 2.17
N LEU A 7 39.44 -39.08 2.66
CA LEU A 7 38.76 -37.78 2.72
C LEU A 7 39.15 -36.91 3.93
N LEU A 8 39.75 -37.51 4.96
CA LEU A 8 40.13 -36.84 6.22
C LEU A 8 41.66 -36.62 6.34
N GLY A 9 42.38 -36.57 5.22
CA GLY A 9 43.79 -36.15 5.19
C GLY A 9 43.94 -34.63 5.17
N THR A 10 45.14 -34.13 5.50
CA THR A 10 45.46 -32.68 5.48
C THR A 10 45.15 -32.02 4.13
N ALA A 11 45.34 -32.73 3.02
CA ALA A 11 44.98 -32.26 1.68
C ALA A 11 43.46 -32.05 1.47
N GLY A 12 42.62 -32.90 2.04
CA GLY A 12 41.16 -32.78 1.98
C GLY A 12 40.65 -31.59 2.81
N LEU A 13 41.21 -31.40 4.01
CA LEU A 13 40.91 -30.26 4.87
C LEU A 13 41.29 -28.92 4.21
N MET A 14 42.47 -28.86 3.57
CA MET A 14 42.91 -27.65 2.85
C MET A 14 41.99 -27.32 1.66
N GLY A 15 41.53 -28.32 0.91
CA GLY A 15 40.57 -28.12 -0.19
C GLY A 15 39.22 -27.56 0.29
N LEU A 16 38.69 -28.08 1.41
CA LEU A 16 37.45 -27.57 2.01
C LEU A 16 37.61 -26.13 2.51
N CYS A 17 38.73 -25.82 3.17
CA CYS A 17 39.02 -24.45 3.63
C CYS A 17 39.10 -23.47 2.45
N VAL A 18 39.81 -23.82 1.38
CA VAL A 18 39.91 -22.97 0.18
C VAL A 18 38.54 -22.79 -0.50
N GLY A 19 37.74 -23.85 -0.61
CA GLY A 19 36.39 -23.77 -1.15
C GLY A 19 35.46 -22.88 -0.32
N LEU A 20 35.50 -22.99 1.02
CA LEU A 20 34.73 -22.15 1.92
C LEU A 20 35.17 -20.68 1.86
N LEU A 21 36.47 -20.41 1.78
CA LEU A 21 36.99 -19.06 1.64
C LEU A 21 36.56 -18.41 0.32
N LEU A 22 36.63 -19.16 -0.79
CA LEU A 22 36.18 -18.68 -2.10
C LEU A 22 34.67 -18.45 -2.17
N ALA A 23 33.87 -19.26 -1.48
CA ALA A 23 32.42 -19.08 -1.41
C ALA A 23 31.99 -17.95 -0.46
N SER A 24 32.82 -17.60 0.53
CA SER A 24 32.47 -16.63 1.56
C SER A 24 32.26 -15.21 1.04
N VAL A 25 33.12 -14.74 0.13
CA VAL A 25 33.07 -13.39 -0.44
C VAL A 25 31.82 -13.18 -1.31
N PRO A 26 31.51 -14.03 -2.31
CA PRO A 26 30.29 -13.88 -3.09
C PRO A 26 29.03 -14.07 -2.24
N ALA A 27 29.05 -14.97 -1.24
CA ALA A 27 27.94 -15.11 -0.30
C ALA A 27 27.73 -13.84 0.54
N ALA A 28 28.80 -13.22 1.04
CA ALA A 28 28.74 -11.97 1.79
C ALA A 28 28.25 -10.79 0.92
N LEU A 29 28.70 -10.71 -0.33
CA LEU A 29 28.22 -9.70 -1.28
C LEU A 29 26.73 -9.90 -1.62
N ALA A 30 26.32 -11.14 -1.90
CA ALA A 30 24.92 -11.48 -2.16
C ALA A 30 24.05 -11.16 -0.95
N PHE A 31 24.52 -11.50 0.26
CA PHE A 31 23.82 -11.18 1.50
C PHE A 31 23.71 -9.66 1.72
N ALA A 32 24.78 -8.90 1.50
CA ALA A 32 24.75 -7.45 1.61
C ALA A 32 23.80 -6.80 0.57
N ALA A 33 23.82 -7.29 -0.68
CA ALA A 33 22.91 -6.85 -1.73
C ALA A 33 21.46 -7.16 -1.38
N PHE A 34 21.19 -8.38 -0.89
CA PHE A 34 19.88 -8.81 -0.45
C PHE A 34 19.34 -7.93 0.69
N ARG A 35 20.17 -7.60 1.69
CA ARG A 35 19.78 -6.68 2.77
C ARG A 35 19.42 -5.29 2.25
N ARG A 36 20.22 -4.72 1.33
CA ARG A 36 19.93 -3.41 0.71
C ARG A 36 18.60 -3.42 -0.05
N LEU A 37 18.32 -4.48 -0.79
CA LEU A 37 17.05 -4.65 -1.50
C LEU A 37 15.87 -4.73 -0.52
N GLN A 38 16.00 -5.53 0.55
CA GLN A 38 14.96 -5.64 1.56
C GLN A 38 14.70 -4.30 2.27
N GLU A 39 15.74 -3.56 2.63
CA GLU A 39 15.60 -2.23 3.22
C GLU A 39 14.92 -1.26 2.26
N GLY A 40 15.29 -1.27 0.98
CA GLY A 40 14.65 -0.47 -0.05
C GLY A 40 13.16 -0.78 -0.19
N LEU A 41 12.78 -2.06 -0.20
CA LEU A 41 11.39 -2.49 -0.22
C LEU A 41 10.63 -2.03 1.03
N ARG A 42 11.20 -2.25 2.22
CA ARG A 42 10.60 -1.81 3.49
C ARG A 42 10.37 -0.31 3.53
N ARG A 43 11.32 0.49 3.05
CA ARG A 43 11.19 1.95 2.97
C ARG A 43 10.04 2.36 2.06
N ARG A 44 9.96 1.79 0.85
CA ARG A 44 8.85 2.07 -0.09
C ARG A 44 7.49 1.71 0.51
N HIS A 45 7.37 0.55 1.15
CA HIS A 45 6.13 0.15 1.82
C HIS A 45 5.76 1.10 2.96
N ALA A 46 6.73 1.51 3.78
CA ALA A 46 6.50 2.45 4.87
C ALA A 46 6.08 3.83 4.36
N GLU A 47 6.72 4.32 3.29
CA GLU A 47 6.40 5.60 2.66
C GLU A 47 5.00 5.60 2.01
N LEU A 48 4.64 4.51 1.33
CA LEU A 48 3.30 4.33 0.77
C LEU A 48 2.24 4.32 1.88
N ALA A 49 2.49 3.57 2.96
CA ALA A 49 1.57 3.51 4.10
C ALA A 49 1.46 4.87 4.82
N ALA A 50 2.56 5.62 4.95
CA ALA A 50 2.54 6.95 5.55
C ALA A 50 1.76 7.95 4.68
N THR A 51 1.99 7.93 3.37
CA THR A 51 1.25 8.76 2.40
C THR A 51 -0.24 8.43 2.43
N TYR A 52 -0.60 7.15 2.43
CA TYR A 52 -1.98 6.71 2.50
C TYR A 52 -2.67 7.21 3.78
N ARG A 53 -2.03 7.02 4.94
CA ARG A 53 -2.55 7.53 6.22
C ARG A 53 -2.72 9.04 6.22
N ARG A 54 -1.76 9.78 5.68
CA ARG A 54 -1.84 11.23 5.59
C ARG A 54 -3.02 11.68 4.73
N ASN A 55 -3.20 11.07 3.56
CA ASN A 55 -4.33 11.38 2.68
C ASN A 55 -5.66 11.06 3.37
N GLN A 56 -5.75 9.90 4.04
CA GLN A 56 -6.93 9.52 4.79
C GLN A 56 -7.24 10.52 5.92
N SER A 57 -6.24 10.94 6.70
CA SER A 57 -6.43 11.94 7.76
C SER A 57 -6.84 13.32 7.24
N ILE A 58 -6.38 13.73 6.05
CA ILE A 58 -6.81 14.98 5.41
C ILE A 58 -8.29 14.89 5.05
N VAL A 59 -8.72 13.78 4.45
CA VAL A 59 -10.13 13.57 4.08
C VAL A 59 -11.01 13.40 5.31
N GLU A 60 -10.55 12.72 6.35
CA GLU A 60 -11.32 12.55 7.59
C GLU A 60 -11.42 13.85 8.41
N GLY A 61 -10.38 14.69 8.35
CA GLY A 61 -10.29 15.95 9.06
C GLY A 61 -10.80 17.16 8.28
N SER A 62 -11.20 17.02 7.01
CA SER A 62 -11.78 18.13 6.25
C SER A 62 -13.14 18.53 6.83
N GLY A 63 -13.40 19.84 6.91
CA GLY A 63 -14.74 20.34 7.25
C GLY A 63 -15.77 20.11 6.13
N GLU A 64 -15.30 19.81 4.92
CA GLU A 64 -16.11 19.48 3.76
C GLU A 64 -16.43 17.99 3.70
N GLY A 65 -17.67 17.67 3.33
CA GLY A 65 -18.12 16.29 3.12
C GLY A 65 -17.59 15.72 1.82
N VAL A 66 -16.96 14.55 1.89
CA VAL A 66 -16.42 13.82 0.73
C VAL A 66 -17.16 12.50 0.61
N LEU A 67 -17.76 12.29 -0.56
CA LEU A 67 -18.37 11.02 -0.97
C LEU A 67 -17.59 10.43 -2.14
N GLU A 68 -17.36 9.12 -2.09
CA GLU A 68 -16.87 8.34 -3.22
C GLU A 68 -18.02 7.56 -3.83
N LEU A 69 -18.21 7.65 -5.13
CA LEU A 69 -19.27 6.94 -5.85
C LEU A 69 -18.69 5.82 -6.70
N ASP A 70 -19.45 4.74 -6.86
CA ASP A 70 -19.17 3.74 -7.88
C ASP A 70 -19.59 4.22 -9.28
N ARG A 71 -19.38 3.37 -10.30
CA ARG A 71 -19.74 3.72 -11.69
C ARG A 71 -21.24 3.87 -11.93
N ALA A 72 -22.07 3.30 -11.07
CA ALA A 72 -23.52 3.39 -11.15
C ALA A 72 -24.09 4.55 -10.32
N GLY A 73 -23.26 5.25 -9.53
CA GLY A 73 -23.65 6.38 -8.69
C GLY A 73 -23.96 6.00 -7.24
N TYR A 74 -23.69 4.77 -6.81
CA TYR A 74 -23.87 4.38 -5.41
C TYR A 74 -22.67 4.78 -4.57
N VAL A 75 -22.92 5.32 -3.39
CA VAL A 75 -21.88 5.73 -2.45
C VAL A 75 -21.11 4.51 -1.95
N ARG A 76 -19.79 4.50 -2.16
CA ARG A 76 -18.85 3.47 -1.69
C ARG A 76 -18.09 3.90 -0.44
N TYR A 77 -17.94 5.20 -0.23
CA TYR A 77 -17.27 5.76 0.92
C TYR A 77 -17.84 7.14 1.25
N ALA A 78 -17.93 7.45 2.54
CA ALA A 78 -18.30 8.75 3.05
C ALA A 78 -17.36 9.11 4.21
N ASN A 79 -16.72 10.28 4.15
CA ASN A 79 -15.91 10.75 5.29
C ASN A 79 -16.81 11.17 6.47
N PRO A 80 -16.27 11.29 7.71
CA PRO A 80 -17.05 11.69 8.88
C PRO A 80 -17.75 13.05 8.73
N ALA A 81 -17.18 13.98 7.96
CA ALA A 81 -17.82 15.26 7.68
C ALA A 81 -19.08 15.10 6.80
N ALA A 82 -19.07 14.22 5.79
CA ALA A 82 -20.23 13.95 4.95
C ALA A 82 -21.38 13.36 5.77
N VAL A 83 -21.09 12.40 6.64
CA VAL A 83 -22.06 11.80 7.59
C VAL A 83 -22.74 12.91 8.41
N LYS A 84 -21.93 13.80 9.01
CA LYS A 84 -22.43 14.91 9.82
C LYS A 84 -23.23 15.95 9.02
N LEU A 85 -22.73 16.35 7.85
CA LEU A 85 -23.35 17.40 7.03
C LEU A 85 -24.65 16.95 6.37
N LEU A 86 -24.70 15.70 5.91
CA LEU A 86 -25.89 15.13 5.28
C LEU A 86 -26.91 14.64 6.30
N ALA A 87 -26.53 14.54 7.58
CA ALA A 87 -27.37 14.06 8.68
C ALA A 87 -27.89 12.62 8.46
N TYR A 88 -27.04 11.77 7.87
CA TYR A 88 -27.26 10.32 7.76
C TYR A 88 -26.26 9.60 8.65
N GLU A 89 -26.59 8.38 9.05
CA GLU A 89 -25.60 7.46 9.62
C GLU A 89 -24.67 6.91 8.52
N ALA A 90 -23.43 6.59 8.89
CA ALA A 90 -22.43 6.12 7.93
C ALA A 90 -22.89 4.88 7.15
N HIS A 91 -23.61 3.96 7.81
CA HIS A 91 -24.12 2.74 7.19
C HIS A 91 -25.32 2.96 6.26
N GLU A 92 -26.05 4.07 6.43
CA GLU A 92 -27.17 4.44 5.56
C GLU A 92 -26.66 5.08 4.26
N LEU A 93 -25.51 5.73 4.32
CA LEU A 93 -24.87 6.32 3.13
C LEU A 93 -24.27 5.24 2.23
N ILE A 94 -23.65 4.19 2.76
CA ILE A 94 -23.03 3.17 1.90
C ILE A 94 -24.10 2.43 1.09
N GLY A 95 -23.95 2.43 -0.23
CA GLY A 95 -24.91 1.84 -1.16
C GLY A 95 -26.11 2.74 -1.48
N LEU A 96 -26.18 3.94 -0.92
CA LEU A 96 -27.20 4.92 -1.27
C LEU A 96 -26.90 5.50 -2.66
N ASP A 97 -27.94 5.67 -3.47
CA ASP A 97 -27.85 6.40 -4.73
C ASP A 97 -27.64 7.89 -4.46
N TYR A 98 -26.54 8.47 -4.96
CA TYR A 98 -26.19 9.87 -4.70
C TYR A 98 -27.27 10.87 -5.10
N ARG A 99 -28.14 10.52 -6.07
CA ARG A 99 -29.21 11.40 -6.55
C ARG A 99 -30.27 11.67 -5.48
N VAL A 100 -30.40 10.78 -4.48
CA VAL A 100 -31.29 10.99 -3.32
C VAL A 100 -30.78 12.14 -2.44
N LEU A 101 -29.47 12.34 -2.39
CA LEU A 101 -28.83 13.41 -1.62
C LEU A 101 -28.95 14.76 -2.34
N LEU A 102 -29.07 14.73 -3.67
CA LEU A 102 -29.33 15.90 -4.50
C LEU A 102 -30.83 16.22 -4.47
N ASN A 103 -31.35 16.62 -3.30
CA ASN A 103 -32.69 17.17 -3.24
C ASN A 103 -32.66 18.53 -3.93
N THR A 104 -33.14 18.59 -5.17
CA THR A 104 -33.33 19.82 -5.94
C THR A 104 -34.36 20.70 -5.25
N GLN A 105 -33.92 21.51 -4.28
CA GLN A 105 -34.55 22.81 -4.11
C GLN A 105 -34.01 23.65 -5.27
N GLU A 106 -34.74 23.60 -6.37
CA GLU A 106 -34.61 24.44 -7.54
C GLU A 106 -34.87 25.90 -7.14
N ASP A 107 -33.92 26.52 -6.45
CA ASP A 107 -33.81 27.98 -6.45
C ASP A 107 -32.99 28.31 -7.70
N GLY A 108 -33.71 28.67 -8.77
CA GLY A 108 -33.28 28.73 -10.17
C GLY A 108 -32.08 29.62 -10.48
N ARG A 109 -30.89 29.22 -10.03
CA ARG A 109 -29.64 29.91 -10.31
C ARG A 109 -28.45 28.98 -10.11
N THR A 110 -28.30 27.99 -10.97
CA THR A 110 -27.01 27.30 -11.13
C THR A 110 -26.62 27.33 -12.59
N ASP A 111 -25.78 28.33 -12.89
CA ASP A 111 -25.02 28.44 -14.12
C ASP A 111 -24.28 27.14 -14.42
N ALA A 112 -24.21 26.85 -15.72
CA ALA A 112 -23.70 25.62 -16.31
C ALA A 112 -22.35 25.18 -15.73
N ILE A 113 -22.31 23.98 -15.14
CA ILE A 113 -21.05 23.24 -14.95
C ILE A 113 -20.60 22.79 -16.34
N ARG A 114 -19.62 23.53 -16.87
CA ARG A 114 -18.89 23.26 -18.10
C ARG A 114 -18.23 21.88 -17.99
N GLN A 115 -18.68 20.92 -18.80
CA GLN A 115 -17.89 19.74 -19.13
C GLN A 115 -16.58 20.21 -19.77
N ILE A 116 -15.46 19.86 -19.16
CA ILE A 116 -14.15 19.96 -19.79
C ILE A 116 -13.86 18.58 -20.38
N GLY A 117 -13.68 18.54 -21.70
CA GLY A 117 -13.29 17.35 -22.45
C GLY A 117 -11.82 16.99 -22.29
#